data_AF-A0A7C6TKE0-F1
#
_entry.id   AF-A0A7C6TKE0-F1
#
_cell.length_a   1.000
_cell.length_b   1.000
_cell.length_c   1.000
_cell.angle_alpha   90.00
_cell.angle_beta   90.00
_cell.angle_gamma   90.00
#
_symmetry.space_group_name_H-M   'P 1'
#
loop_
_entity.id
_entity.type
_entity.pdbx_description
1 polymer ?
#
loop_
_entity_poly.entity_id
_entity_poly.type
_entity_poly.pdbx_seq_one_letter_code
_entity_poly.pdbx_strand_id
1 'polypeptide(L)'
;MNHIESRENRRRDLASGVSSSHVEEAIAEWDRVGRDSFLHRYSASRAQRYVLVRGAKEYDAKALLHAAAQFAGTWDPDANYRGDRGSVAEPLMRLGFEIHEV
;
A
#
# COMPACT_ATOMS: atom_id res chain seq x y z
N MET A 1 -39.29 -12.86 -1.95
CA MET A 1 -38.53 -13.14 -0.71
C MET A 1 -37.06 -13.01 -1.05
N ASN A 2 -36.42 -12.01 -0.44
CA ASN A 2 -35.05 -11.56 -0.69
C ASN A 2 -34.03 -12.63 -0.32
N HIS A 3 -33.02 -12.86 -1.16
CA HIS A 3 -31.61 -12.65 -0.78
C HIS A 3 -30.74 -12.78 -2.05
N ILE A 4 -30.52 -11.65 -2.73
CA ILE A 4 -29.41 -11.51 -3.67
C ILE A 4 -28.22 -11.07 -2.82
N GLU A 5 -27.43 -12.02 -2.35
CA GLU A 5 -26.03 -11.77 -1.97
C GLU A 5 -25.15 -12.70 -2.80
N SER A 6 -25.17 -12.47 -4.12
CA SER A 6 -23.94 -12.67 -4.89
C SER A 6 -22.97 -11.55 -4.49
N ARG A 7 -21.66 -11.84 -4.48
CA ARG A 7 -20.53 -10.93 -4.16
C ARG A 7 -20.30 -10.88 -2.65
N GLU A 8 -19.17 -11.27 -2.09
CA GLU A 8 -17.83 -10.88 -2.47
C GLU A 8 -16.87 -11.89 -1.82
N ASN A 9 -16.08 -12.56 -2.67
CA ASN A 9 -14.93 -13.33 -2.23
C ASN A 9 -14.14 -12.50 -1.21
N ARG A 10 -13.81 -13.07 -0.03
CA ARG A 10 -13.15 -12.43 1.11
C ARG A 10 -11.72 -11.99 0.75
N ARG A 11 -11.61 -11.07 -0.20
CA ARG A 11 -10.42 -10.40 -0.71
C ARG A 11 -10.17 -9.23 0.21
N ARG A 12 -9.33 -9.40 1.22
CA ARG A 12 -8.84 -8.25 1.99
C ARG A 12 -7.83 -7.54 1.13
N ASP A 13 -8.24 -6.42 0.53
CA ASP A 13 -7.32 -5.52 -0.13
C ASP A 13 -6.47 -4.82 0.93
N LEU A 14 -5.16 -4.76 0.70
CA LEU A 14 -4.20 -4.14 1.62
C LEU A 14 -4.52 -2.65 1.88
N ALA A 15 -5.17 -2.00 0.92
CA ALA A 15 -5.59 -0.61 1.01
C ALA A 15 -6.93 -0.40 1.74
N SER A 16 -7.60 -1.46 2.21
CA SER A 16 -8.85 -1.32 2.94
C SER A 16 -8.62 -0.56 4.25
N GLY A 17 -9.30 0.58 4.41
CA GLY A 17 -9.13 1.48 5.56
C GLY A 17 -7.91 2.41 5.48
N VAL A 18 -7.08 2.29 4.43
CA VAL A 18 -5.97 3.21 4.17
C VAL A 18 -6.51 4.52 3.57
N SER A 19 -5.95 5.64 4.01
CA SER A 19 -6.27 6.98 3.52
C SER A 19 -4.99 7.65 3.00
N SER A 20 -5.12 8.77 2.31
CA SER A 20 -3.97 9.55 1.83
C SER A 20 -3.05 9.98 2.97
N SER A 21 -3.61 10.36 4.13
CA SER A 21 -2.82 10.75 5.31
C SER A 21 -1.90 9.63 5.81
N HIS A 22 -2.36 8.38 5.82
CA HIS A 22 -1.52 7.24 6.22
C HIS A 22 -0.37 7.00 5.23
N VAL A 23 -0.60 7.23 3.93
CA VAL A 23 0.44 7.12 2.91
C VAL A 23 1.43 8.28 3.00
N GLU A 24 0.96 9.50 3.28
CA GLU A 24 1.82 10.66 3.52
C GLU A 24 2.70 10.48 4.75
N GLU A 25 2.16 9.91 5.83
CA GLU A 25 2.92 9.54 7.03
C GLU A 25 4.01 8.50 6.70
N ALA A 26 3.68 7.50 5.89
CA ALA A 26 4.65 6.52 5.41
C ALA A 26 5.77 7.16 4.57
N ILE A 27 5.45 8.12 3.70
CA ILE A 27 6.44 8.87 2.92
C ILE A 27 7.33 9.72 3.84
N ALA A 28 6.75 10.41 4.82
CA ALA A 28 7.51 11.22 5.78
C ALA A 28 8.46 10.34 6.62
N GLU A 29 8.00 9.17 7.06
CA GLU A 29 8.85 8.23 7.76
C GLU A 29 9.97 7.68 6.87
N TRP A 30 9.66 7.31 5.63
CA TRP A 30 10.66 6.90 4.65
C TRP A 30 11.75 7.95 4.44
N ASP A 31 11.35 9.22 4.28
CA ASP A 31 12.29 10.33 4.13
C ASP A 31 13.15 10.55 5.40
N ARG A 32 12.62 10.21 6.58
CA ARG A 32 13.33 10.35 7.87
C ARG A 32 14.33 9.23 8.14
N VAL A 33 13.97 7.97 7.84
CA VAL A 33 14.79 6.79 8.19
C VAL A 33 15.56 6.19 7.03
N GLY A 34 15.20 6.56 5.81
CA GLY A 34 15.75 6.01 4.58
C GLY A 34 15.16 4.65 4.19
N ARG A 35 15.36 4.29 2.93
CA ARG A 35 14.78 3.08 2.30
C ARG A 35 15.07 1.80 3.08
N ASP A 36 16.33 1.46 3.31
CA ASP A 36 16.68 0.15 3.88
C ASP A 36 16.17 0.01 5.33
N SER A 37 16.26 1.07 6.14
CA SER A 37 15.70 1.09 7.50
C SER A 37 14.17 0.96 7.49
N PHE A 38 13.50 1.61 6.54
CA PHE A 38 12.05 1.53 6.39
C PHE A 38 11.62 0.10 6.02
N LEU A 39 12.27 -0.49 5.02
CA LEU A 39 11.99 -1.85 4.58
C LEU A 39 12.17 -2.85 5.73
N HIS A 40 13.23 -2.69 6.53
CA HIS A 40 13.46 -3.53 7.70
C HIS A 40 12.40 -3.32 8.78
N ARG A 41 12.02 -2.07 9.09
CA ARG A 41 11.01 -1.76 10.12
C ARG A 41 9.65 -2.35 9.80
N TYR A 42 9.21 -2.27 8.56
CA TYR A 42 7.87 -2.72 8.15
C TYR A 42 7.85 -4.12 7.55
N SER A 43 8.95 -4.87 7.67
CA SER A 43 9.14 -6.19 7.05
C SER A 43 8.71 -6.18 5.57
N ALA A 44 8.98 -5.06 4.91
CA ALA A 44 8.60 -4.83 3.52
C ALA A 44 9.77 -5.16 2.59
N SER A 45 9.44 -5.42 1.33
CA SER A 45 10.43 -5.66 0.28
C SER A 45 10.42 -4.52 -0.72
N ARG A 46 11.54 -4.36 -1.44
CA ARG A 46 11.63 -3.42 -2.56
C ARG A 46 10.52 -3.68 -3.57
N ALA A 47 10.04 -2.62 -4.21
CA ALA A 47 9.09 -2.74 -5.29
C ALA A 47 9.73 -3.49 -6.46
N GLN A 48 9.02 -4.50 -6.95
CA GLN A 48 9.41 -5.26 -8.13
C GLN A 48 8.65 -4.83 -9.38
N ARG A 49 7.62 -3.98 -9.23
CA ARG A 49 6.69 -3.61 -10.31
C ARG A 49 6.17 -2.20 -10.21
N TYR A 50 5.85 -1.69 -9.01
CA TYR A 50 5.20 -0.39 -8.85
C TYR A 50 5.95 0.50 -7.87
N VAL A 51 6.27 1.72 -8.30
CA VAL A 51 6.87 2.76 -7.47
C VAL A 51 5.96 3.99 -7.42
N LEU A 52 5.92 4.66 -6.28
CA LEU A 52 5.29 5.96 -6.15
C LEU A 52 6.32 7.04 -6.47
N VAL A 53 5.96 7.98 -7.34
CA VAL A 53 6.84 9.08 -7.74
C VAL A 53 6.35 10.37 -7.09
N ARG A 54 7.26 11.10 -6.45
CA ARG A 54 6.99 12.43 -5.89
C ARG A 54 8.17 13.36 -6.20
N GLY A 55 8.00 14.20 -7.22
CA GLY A 55 9.07 15.05 -7.72
C GLY A 55 10.19 14.22 -8.33
N ALA A 56 11.41 14.35 -7.80
CA ALA A 56 12.58 13.58 -8.25
C ALA A 56 12.84 12.29 -7.44
N LYS A 57 11.93 11.94 -6.52
CA LYS A 57 12.08 10.77 -5.65
C LYS A 57 11.10 9.66 -6.03
N GLU A 58 11.58 8.44 -5.92
CA GLU A 58 10.80 7.22 -6.11
C GLU A 58 10.73 6.44 -4.79
N TYR A 59 9.56 5.89 -4.50
CA TYR A 59 9.27 5.16 -3.29
C TYR A 59 8.67 3.79 -3.63
N ASP A 60 9.00 2.76 -2.86
CA ASP A 60 8.48 1.41 -3.10
C ASP A 60 6.99 1.36 -2.76
N ALA A 61 6.09 1.28 -3.76
CA ALA A 61 4.65 1.43 -3.55
C ALA A 61 4.07 0.36 -2.60
N LYS A 62 4.56 -0.88 -2.70
CA LYS A 62 4.18 -1.98 -1.80
C LYS A 62 4.60 -1.71 -0.36
N ALA A 63 5.79 -1.14 -0.16
CA ALA A 63 6.31 -0.86 1.16
C ALA A 63 5.55 0.28 1.84
N LEU A 64 5.27 1.36 1.08
CA LEU A 64 4.42 2.45 1.58
C LEU A 64 3.04 1.95 1.98
N LEU A 65 2.43 1.08 1.16
CA LEU A 65 1.11 0.54 1.44
C LEU A 65 1.10 -0.39 2.67
N HIS A 66 2.15 -1.19 2.88
CA HIS A 66 2.35 -1.98 4.12
C HIS A 66 2.40 -1.09 5.37
N ALA A 67 3.17 -0.01 5.33
CA ALA A 67 3.27 0.93 6.45
C ALA A 67 1.95 1.66 6.68
N ALA A 68 1.31 2.13 5.61
CA ALA A 68 0.03 2.81 5.68
C ALA A 68 -1.09 1.92 6.25
N ALA A 69 -1.12 0.63 5.90
CA ALA A 69 -2.05 -0.34 6.48
C ALA A 69 -1.77 -0.57 7.98
N GLN A 70 -0.50 -0.55 8.40
CA GLN A 70 -0.13 -0.63 9.82
C GLN A 70 -0.57 0.62 10.59
N PHE A 71 -0.39 1.82 10.03
CA PHE A 71 -0.89 3.06 10.62
C PHE A 71 -2.42 3.09 10.72
N ALA A 72 -3.11 2.60 9.70
CA ALA A 72 -4.57 2.46 9.70
C ALA A 72 -5.08 1.37 10.66
N GLY A 73 -4.21 0.52 11.21
CA GLY A 73 -4.59 -0.60 12.06
C GLY A 73 -5.31 -1.74 11.31
N THR A 74 -5.21 -1.79 9.98
CA THR A 74 -5.87 -2.79 9.13
C THR A 74 -4.91 -3.85 8.58
N TRP A 75 -3.62 -3.75 8.95
CA TRP A 75 -2.60 -4.72 8.59
C TRP A 75 -2.88 -6.10 9.20
N ASP A 76 -2.95 -7.11 8.34
CA ASP A 76 -3.14 -8.52 8.72
C ASP A 76 -2.01 -9.36 8.11
N PRO A 77 -1.03 -9.85 8.91
CA PRO A 77 0.10 -10.61 8.38
C PRO A 77 -0.30 -11.97 7.79
N ASP A 78 -1.46 -12.51 8.16
CA ASP A 78 -2.00 -13.77 7.64
C ASP A 78 -2.86 -13.57 6.39
N ALA A 79 -3.19 -12.32 6.06
CA ALA A 79 -3.92 -12.01 4.84
C ALA A 79 -3.02 -12.21 3.62
N ASN A 80 -3.52 -13.03 2.68
CA ASN A 80 -2.81 -13.36 1.45
C ASN A 80 -2.98 -12.21 0.44
N TYR A 81 -2.26 -11.11 0.66
CA TYR A 81 -2.30 -9.93 -0.20
C TYR A 81 -1.57 -10.21 -1.52
N ARG A 82 -2.28 -10.03 -2.63
CA ARG A 82 -1.63 -10.05 -3.94
C ARG A 82 -0.90 -8.72 -4.13
N GLY A 83 0.39 -8.77 -4.42
CA GLY A 83 1.19 -7.60 -4.78
C GLY A 83 0.98 -7.19 -6.24
N ASP A 84 -0.25 -7.24 -6.75
CA ASP A 84 -0.59 -6.92 -8.12
C ASP A 84 -1.11 -5.48 -8.27
N ARG A 85 -1.34 -5.05 -9.52
CA ARG A 85 -1.77 -3.69 -9.84
C ARG A 85 -3.06 -3.28 -9.10
N GLY A 86 -4.02 -4.20 -9.01
CA GLY A 86 -5.33 -3.95 -8.42
C GLY A 86 -5.28 -3.75 -6.91
N SER A 87 -4.40 -4.47 -6.21
CA SER A 87 -4.28 -4.36 -4.76
C SER A 87 -3.24 -3.33 -4.29
N VAL A 88 -2.33 -2.86 -5.16
CA VAL A 88 -1.28 -1.89 -4.79
C VAL A 88 -1.38 -0.56 -5.53
N ALA A 89 -1.37 -0.58 -6.87
CA ALA A 89 -1.30 0.65 -7.66
C ALA A 89 -2.65 1.38 -7.71
N GLU A 90 -3.75 0.68 -8.01
CA GLU A 90 -5.07 1.30 -8.13
C GLU A 90 -5.54 2.02 -6.86
N PRO A 91 -5.36 1.48 -5.65
CA PRO A 91 -5.78 2.20 -4.45
C PRO A 91 -4.94 3.45 -4.22
N LEU A 92 -3.63 3.40 -4.43
CA LEU A 92 -2.76 4.56 -4.29
C LEU A 92 -3.08 5.63 -5.34
N MET A 93 -3.36 5.24 -6.58
CA MET A 93 -3.82 6.16 -7.63
C MET A 93 -5.17 6.80 -7.26
N ARG A 94 -6.12 6.03 -6.70
CA ARG A 94 -7.41 6.55 -6.21
C ARG A 94 -7.25 7.53 -5.06
N LEU A 95 -6.21 7.38 -4.23
CA LEU A 95 -5.85 8.32 -3.17
C LEU A 95 -5.11 9.57 -3.68
N GLY A 96 -4.86 9.67 -4.98
CA GLY A 96 -4.23 10.84 -5.62
C GLY A 96 -2.71 10.75 -5.78
N PHE A 97 -2.12 9.56 -5.59
CA PHE A 97 -0.68 9.38 -5.78
C PHE A 97 -0.32 8.95 -7.19
N GLU A 98 0.84 9.41 -7.65
CA GLU A 98 1.38 9.06 -8.96
C GLU A 98 2.19 7.76 -8.85
N ILE A 99 1.70 6.71 -9.51
CA ILE A 99 2.33 5.38 -9.50
C ILE A 99 2.87 5.06 -10.89
N HIS A 100 4.12 4.61 -10.94
CA HIS A 100 4.83 4.20 -12.15
C HIS A 100 5.17 2.72 -12.10
N GLU A 101 5.19 2.08 -13.27
CA GLU A 101 5.62 0.69 -13.43
C GLU A 101 7.12 0.66 -13.77
N VAL A 102 7.87 -0.24 -13.14
CA VAL A 102 9.35 -0.38 -13.26
C VAL A 102 9.77 -1.76 -13.73
#